data_AF-A0ABD7GNM3-F1
#
_entry.id   AF-A0ABD7GNM3-F1
#
_cell.length_a   1.000
_cell.length_b   1.000
_cell.length_c   1.000
_cell.angle_alpha   90.00
_cell.angle_beta   90.00
_cell.angle_gamma   90.00
#
_symmetry.space_group_name_H-M   'P 1'
#
loop_
_entity.id
_entity.type
_entity.pdbx_description
1 polymer ?
#
loop_
_entity_poly.entity_id
_entity_poly.type
_entity_poly.pdbx_seq_one_letter_code
_entity_poly.pdbx_strand_id
1 'polypeptide(L)' 'ADVTLITRRDAPNAVIMSQDYYDSLMETVHLLRSPANVAHLERSIAQLRKCKAKEHKLAEDDE' A
#
# COMPACT_ATOMS: atom_id res chain seq x y z
N ALA A 1 -3.67 -4.78 14.23
CA ALA A 1 -3.46 -6.00 13.44
C ALA A 1 -2.75 -6.97 14.34
N ASP A 2 -3.34 -8.15 14.55
CA ASP A 2 -2.72 -9.20 15.36
C ASP A 2 -1.87 -10.07 14.45
N VAL A 3 -0.60 -10.21 14.82
CA VAL A 3 0.39 -11.01 14.09
C VAL A 3 0.99 -12.00 15.09
N THR A 4 0.95 -13.28 14.74
CA THR A 4 1.49 -14.35 15.59
C THR A 4 2.77 -14.90 14.97
N LEU A 5 3.85 -14.91 15.75
CA LEU A 5 5.12 -15.53 15.36
C LEU A 5 5.15 -16.98 15.85
N ILE A 6 5.29 -17.92 14.92
CA ILE A 6 5.52 -19.33 15.21
C ILE A 6 7.02 -19.59 15.17
N THR A 7 7.61 -19.82 16.35
CA THR A 7 9.02 -20.20 16.48
C THR A 7 9.19 -21.71 16.40
N ARG A 8 10.07 -22.20 15.53
CA ARG A 8 10.32 -23.64 15.34
C ARG A 8 11.78 -23.96 15.66
N ARG A 9 12.03 -25.13 16.26
CA ARG A 9 13.38 -25.56 16.67
C ARG A 9 14.24 -26.00 15.49
N ASP A 10 13.65 -26.74 14.55
CA ASP A 10 14.37 -27.40 13.45
C ASP A 10 13.94 -26.87 12.07
N ALA A 11 13.35 -25.69 12.02
CA ALA A 11 12.87 -25.08 10.77
C ALA A 11 12.78 -23.54 10.90
N PRO A 12 12.71 -22.81 9.78
CA PRO A 12 12.48 -21.37 9.80
C PRO A 12 11.17 -21.01 10.51
N ASN A 13 11.19 -19.85 11.18
CA ASN A 13 10.02 -19.28 11.83
C ASN A 13 8.96 -18.89 10.78
N ALA A 14 7.70 -18.97 11.18
CA ALA A 14 6.57 -18.58 10.34
C ALA A 14 5.77 -17.45 11.00
N VAL A 15 5.17 -16.59 10.19
CA VAL A 15 4.31 -15.50 10.65
C VAL A 15 2.90 -15.76 10.17
N ILE A 16 1.92 -15.72 11.09
CA ILE A 16 0.50 -15.76 10.77
C ILE A 16 -0.08 -14.37 11.01
N MET A 17 -0.85 -13.90 10.03
CA MET A 17 -1.61 -12.65 10.06
C MET A 17 -2.90 -12.82 9.25
N SER A 18 -3.85 -11.88 9.36
CA SER A 18 -5.01 -11.89 8.47
C SER A 18 -4.58 -11.64 7.03
N GLN A 19 -5.34 -12.21 6.09
CA GLN A 19 -5.10 -12.01 4.66
C GLN A 19 -5.19 -10.52 4.28
N ASP A 20 -6.23 -9.81 4.74
CA ASP A 20 -6.41 -8.38 4.48
C ASP A 20 -5.20 -7.53 4.91
N TYR A 21 -4.55 -7.91 6.03
CA TYR A 21 -3.38 -7.21 6.51
C TYR A 21 -2.13 -7.50 5.67
N TYR A 22 -1.96 -8.76 5.23
CA TYR A 22 -0.91 -9.13 4.28
C TYR A 22 -1.07 -8.39 2.94
N ASP A 23 -2.28 -8.34 2.39
CA ASP A 23 -2.56 -7.68 1.11
C ASP A 23 -2.28 -6.16 1.21
N SER A 24 -2.71 -5.52 2.28
CA SER A 24 -2.43 -4.10 2.56
C SER A 24 -0.92 -3.81 2.68
N LEU A 25 -0.17 -4.71 3.34
CA LEU A 25 1.28 -4.60 3.48
C LEU A 25 1.96 -4.71 2.11
N MET A 26 1.56 -5.71 1.32
CA MET A 26 2.14 -5.97 0.00
C MET A 26 1.82 -4.87 -1.00
N GLU A 27 0.63 -4.28 -0.95
CA GLU A 27 0.27 -3.11 -1.74
C GLU A 27 1.18 -1.91 -1.39
N THR A 28 1.41 -1.65 -0.10
CA THR A 28 2.32 -0.59 0.34
C THR A 28 3.75 -0.84 -0.17
N VAL A 29 4.26 -2.07 -0.04
CA VAL A 29 5.58 -2.44 -0.58
C VAL A 29 5.63 -2.26 -2.10
N HIS A 30 4.57 -2.63 -2.81
CA HIS A 30 4.46 -2.45 -4.25
C HIS A 30 4.52 -0.97 -4.64
N LEU A 31 3.76 -0.10 -3.97
CA LEU A 31 3.76 1.35 -4.21
C LEU A 31 5.14 1.97 -3.96
N LEU A 32 5.86 1.49 -2.94
CA LEU A 32 7.18 2.00 -2.56
C LEU A 32 8.34 1.43 -3.39
N ARG A 33 8.11 0.39 -4.19
CA ARG A 33 9.17 -0.27 -4.99
C ARG A 33 9.79 0.64 -6.05
N SER A 34 9.07 1.64 -6.55
CA SER A 34 9.56 2.60 -7.54
C SER A 34 9.82 3.96 -6.89
N PRO A 35 11.07 4.43 -6.80
CA PRO A 35 11.39 5.75 -6.24
C PRO A 35 10.64 6.89 -6.95
N ALA A 36 10.41 6.76 -8.26
CA ALA A 36 9.62 7.73 -9.02
C ALA A 36 8.14 7.75 -8.59
N ASN A 37 7.57 6.57 -8.29
CA ASN A 37 6.20 6.47 -7.78
C ASN A 37 6.08 7.00 -6.36
N VAL A 38 7.08 6.74 -5.50
CA VAL A 38 7.15 7.32 -4.13
C VAL A 38 7.12 8.84 -4.21
N ALA A 39 8.02 9.44 -4.98
CA ALA A 39 8.07 10.90 -5.13
C ALA A 39 6.77 11.46 -5.72
N HIS A 40 6.11 10.71 -6.62
CA HIS A 40 4.82 11.11 -7.17
C HIS A 40 3.71 11.07 -6.10
N LEU A 41 3.60 9.98 -5.34
CA LEU A 41 2.63 9.82 -4.25
C LEU A 41 2.80 10.89 -3.16
N GLU A 42 4.03 11.14 -2.73
CA GLU A 42 4.33 12.19 -1.74
C GLU A 42 3.85 13.56 -2.21
N ARG A 43 4.11 13.91 -3.48
CA ARG A 43 3.63 15.17 -4.08
C ARG A 43 2.10 15.21 -4.11
N SER A 44 1.44 14.15 -4.55
CA SER A 44 -0.03 14.08 -4.64
C SER A 44 -0.70 14.21 -3.27
N ILE A 45 -0.20 13.51 -2.25
CA ILE A 45 -0.69 13.60 -0.86
C ILE A 45 -0.49 15.02 -0.32
N ALA A 46 0.66 15.64 -0.57
CA ALA A 46 0.93 17.01 -0.13
C ALA A 46 0.01 18.04 -0.82
N GLN A 47 -0.33 17.85 -2.10
CA GLN A 47 -1.29 18.68 -2.82
C GLN A 47 -2.71 18.52 -2.25
N LEU A 48 -3.14 17.28 -2.00
CA LEU A 48 -4.44 16.97 -1.42
C LEU A 48 -4.61 17.62 -0.04
N ARG A 49 -3.62 17.47 0.85
CA ARG A 49 -3.61 18.09 2.19
C ARG A 49 -3.62 19.62 2.15
N LYS A 50 -3.15 20.23 1.07
CA LYS A 50 -3.18 21.69 0.83
C LYS A 50 -4.43 22.15 0.09
N CYS A 51 -5.45 21.29 -0.06
CA CYS A 51 -6.68 21.56 -0.81
C CYS A 51 -6.42 21.99 -2.26
N LYS A 52 -5.34 21.50 -2.88
CA LYS A 52 -5.00 21.77 -4.29
C LYS A 52 -5.53 20.71 -5.26
N ALA A 53 -6.38 19.81 -4.78
CA ALA A 53 -7.03 18.82 -5.60
C ALA A 53 -8.05 19.49 -6.55
N LYS A 54 -8.18 18.94 -7.76
CA LYS A 54 -9.21 19.34 -8.72
C LYS A 54 -10.21 18.20 -8.85
N GLU A 55 -11.48 18.52 -8.75
CA GLU A 55 -12.54 17.56 -9.01
C GLU A 55 -12.68 17.37 -10.52
N HIS A 56 -12.72 16.10 -10.94
CA HIS A 56 -12.94 15.71 -12.32
C HIS A 56 -14.10 14.72 -12.33
N LYS A 57 -15.00 14.88 -13.31
CA LYS A 57 -15.99 13.83 -13.60
C LYS A 57 -15.23 12.59 -14.08
N LEU A 58 -15.75 11.42 -13.75
CA LEU A 58 -15.26 10.17 -14.35
C LEU A 58 -15.41 10.31 -15.87
N ALA A 59 -14.34 9.97 -16.60
CA ALA A 59 -14.45 9.85 -18.04
C ALA A 59 -15.42 8.70 -18.33
N GLU A 60 -16.31 8.89 -19.30
CA GLU A 60 -17.07 7.78 -19.85
C GLU A 60 -16.09 6.95 -20.67
N ASP A 61 -16.08 5.63 -20.44
CA ASP A 61 -15.32 4.72 -21.29
C ASP A 61 -16.04 4.71 -22.65
N ASP A 62 -15.40 5.30 -23.66
CA ASP A 62 -15.84 5.16 -25.05
C ASP A 62 -15.60 3.70 -25.47
N GLU A 63 -16.60 2.82 -25.28
CA GLU A 63 -16.66 1.49 -25.92
C GLU A 63 -16.83 1.59 -27.45
#